data_AF-A0A7K2KMG7-F1
#
_entry.id   AF-A0A7K2KMG7-F1
#
_cell.length_a   1.000
_cell.length_b   1.000
_cell.length_c   1.000
_cell.angle_alpha   90.00
_cell.angle_beta   90.00
_cell.angle_gamma   90.00
#
_symmetry.space_group_name_H-M   'P 1'
#
loop_
_entity.id
_entity.type
_entity.pdbx_description
1 polymer ?
#
loop_
_entity_poly.entity_id
_entity_poly.type
_entity_poly.pdbx_seq_one_letter_code
_entity_poly.pdbx_strand_id
1 'polypeptide(L)'
;MEPDHHAYIAAVVQALARSHIHGEPWTGTAVPRAATVTIDQRHTEDAYDDSTLVAYWTEEHGWRVGVRCATGRFAATAQLAYGALPLPDTVADSLRDVIRGFPNRQDGARYFRRAGDDEEAFAAELDAYRNPPPPPEAPAGPPGTDPRIDHLEQLLDSLLDIYTRAASGGPLPTPDDARQTADEIRAALADIHTMREQLRRDRTLRARYAWADGHRAGRRAAHRRRN
;
A
#
# COMPACT_ATOMS: atom_id res chain seq x y z
N MET A 1 2.83 29.64 2.35
CA MET A 1 1.90 28.79 3.11
C MET A 1 2.44 27.38 2.92
N GLU A 2 3.00 26.74 3.94
CA GLU A 2 3.51 25.37 3.77
C GLU A 2 2.34 24.46 3.39
N PRO A 3 2.47 23.62 2.34
CA PRO A 3 1.46 22.62 2.04
C PRO A 3 1.29 21.70 3.24
N ASP A 4 0.04 21.57 3.64
CA ASP A 4 -0.37 21.02 4.91
C ASP A 4 -0.76 19.54 4.70
N HIS A 5 0.03 18.64 5.31
CA HIS A 5 -0.14 17.19 5.22
C HIS A 5 -1.32 16.64 6.02
N HIS A 6 -1.98 17.45 6.86
CA HIS A 6 -3.04 16.98 7.75
C HIS A 6 -4.21 16.32 6.99
N ALA A 7 -4.55 16.80 5.79
CA ALA A 7 -5.58 16.18 4.95
C ALA A 7 -5.22 14.75 4.51
N TYR A 8 -3.95 14.55 4.13
CA TYR A 8 -3.44 13.23 3.78
C TYR A 8 -3.44 12.30 5.01
N ILE A 9 -2.96 12.76 6.16
CA ILE A 9 -2.97 11.98 7.41
C ILE A 9 -4.40 11.60 7.80
N ALA A 10 -5.35 12.54 7.70
CA ALA A 10 -6.76 12.26 7.95
C ALA A 10 -7.31 11.17 7.01
N ALA A 11 -6.94 11.19 5.72
CA ALA A 11 -7.33 10.16 4.77
C ALA A 11 -6.77 8.77 5.14
N VAL A 12 -5.52 8.70 5.61
CA VAL A 12 -4.91 7.47 6.13
C VAL A 12 -5.65 6.97 7.37
N VAL A 13 -5.94 7.83 8.35
CA VAL A 13 -6.69 7.45 9.55
C VAL A 13 -8.09 6.93 9.20
N GLN A 14 -8.76 7.54 8.22
CA GLN A 14 -10.04 7.02 7.73
C GLN A 14 -9.91 5.64 7.08
N ALA A 15 -8.83 5.38 6.33
CA ALA A 15 -8.56 4.06 5.74
C ALA A 15 -8.29 2.99 6.81
N LEU A 16 -7.57 3.35 7.87
CA LEU A 16 -7.35 2.50 9.04
C LEU A 16 -8.68 2.16 9.73
N ALA A 17 -9.52 3.16 9.98
CA ALA A 17 -10.82 2.95 10.61
C ALA A 17 -11.74 2.04 9.76
N ARG A 18 -11.75 2.19 8.42
CA ARG A 18 -12.46 1.27 7.51
C ARG A 18 -11.94 -0.15 7.57
N SER A 19 -10.65 -0.29 7.88
CA SER A 19 -9.93 -1.54 8.02
C SER A 19 -10.06 -2.16 9.41
N HIS A 20 -10.89 -1.58 10.29
CA HIS A 20 -11.06 -1.94 11.69
C HIS A 20 -9.76 -1.84 12.52
N ILE A 21 -8.87 -0.93 12.12
CA ILE A 21 -7.67 -0.55 12.87
C ILE A 21 -7.94 0.84 13.42
N HIS A 22 -8.12 0.95 14.74
CA HIS A 22 -8.28 2.24 15.40
C HIS A 22 -6.93 2.78 15.83
N GLY A 23 -6.76 4.08 15.70
CA GLY A 23 -5.56 4.76 16.17
C GLY A 23 -5.78 6.24 16.33
N GLU A 24 -5.03 6.82 17.26
CA GLU A 24 -5.07 8.25 17.56
C GLU A 24 -3.98 8.95 16.75
N PRO A 25 -4.35 9.80 15.77
CA PRO A 25 -3.37 10.57 15.02
C PRO A 25 -2.86 11.73 15.87
N TRP A 26 -1.57 11.97 15.76
CA TRP A 26 -0.94 13.17 16.27
C TRP A 26 -0.11 13.82 15.17
N THR A 27 -0.49 15.06 14.85
CA THR A 27 0.16 15.93 13.87
C THR A 27 0.63 17.18 14.62
N GLY A 28 1.76 17.06 15.32
CA GLY A 28 2.29 18.12 16.19
C GLY A 28 3.76 17.91 16.56
N THR A 29 4.50 17.21 15.70
CA THR A 29 5.91 16.90 15.92
C THR A 29 6.79 18.14 15.75
N ALA A 30 7.90 18.23 16.49
CA ALA A 30 8.94 19.25 16.26
C ALA A 30 9.58 19.14 14.86
N VAL A 31 9.34 18.04 14.16
CA VAL A 31 9.75 17.80 12.78
C VAL A 31 8.65 18.31 11.85
N PRO A 32 8.94 19.25 10.94
CA PRO A 32 8.02 19.66 9.88
C PRO A 32 7.56 18.45 9.06
N ARG A 33 6.27 18.41 8.68
CA ARG A 33 5.68 17.33 7.86
C ARG A 33 6.00 15.94 8.37
N ALA A 34 5.66 15.73 9.63
CA ALA A 34 5.63 14.42 10.21
C ALA A 34 4.30 14.18 10.94
N ALA A 35 3.99 12.90 11.09
CA ALA A 35 2.80 12.45 11.78
C ALA A 35 3.07 11.12 12.48
N THR A 36 2.41 10.91 13.60
CA THR A 36 2.35 9.60 14.25
C THR A 36 0.90 9.17 14.37
N VAL A 37 0.63 7.88 14.26
CA VAL A 37 -0.64 7.28 14.62
C VAL A 37 -0.35 6.17 15.61
N THR A 38 -0.83 6.34 16.84
CA THR A 38 -0.72 5.31 17.87
C THR A 38 -1.85 4.32 17.66
N ILE A 39 -1.53 3.05 17.45
CA ILE A 39 -2.52 2.01 17.19
C ILE A 39 -3.10 1.53 18.51
N ASP A 40 -4.42 1.33 18.57
CA ASP A 40 -5.10 0.83 19.77
C ASP A 40 -4.55 -0.56 20.14
N GLN A 41 -4.12 -0.68 21.40
CA GLN A 41 -3.51 -1.88 21.95
C GLN A 41 -4.39 -3.11 21.79
N ARG A 42 -5.72 -2.96 21.79
CA ARG A 42 -6.68 -4.06 21.58
C ARG A 42 -6.48 -4.81 20.27
N HIS A 43 -5.85 -4.18 19.28
CA HIS A 43 -5.55 -4.81 18.00
C HIS A 43 -4.19 -5.51 17.98
N THR A 44 -3.28 -5.17 18.89
CA THR A 44 -1.88 -5.57 18.84
C THR A 44 -1.44 -6.46 20.00
N GLU A 45 -2.25 -6.58 21.06
CA GLU A 45 -1.93 -7.29 22.30
C GLU A 45 -1.46 -8.74 22.04
N ASP A 46 -2.15 -9.47 21.17
CA ASP A 46 -1.81 -10.87 20.83
C ASP A 46 -0.41 -11.05 20.21
N ALA A 47 0.10 -10.02 19.52
CA ALA A 47 1.35 -10.09 18.76
C ALA A 47 2.50 -9.28 19.38
N TYR A 48 2.18 -8.31 20.23
CA TYR A 48 3.13 -7.30 20.75
C TYR A 48 3.05 -7.12 22.27
N ASP A 49 2.30 -7.96 22.98
CA ASP A 49 2.06 -7.89 24.42
C ASP A 49 1.59 -6.47 24.83
N ASP A 50 2.15 -5.92 25.91
CA ASP A 50 1.88 -4.56 26.40
C ASP A 50 2.55 -3.44 25.59
N SER A 51 3.15 -3.77 24.44
CA SER A 51 3.92 -2.78 23.69
C SER A 51 3.02 -1.95 22.78
N THR A 52 3.21 -0.64 22.79
CA THR A 52 2.43 0.27 21.94
C THR A 52 2.98 0.28 20.52
N LEU A 53 2.17 -0.15 19.54
CA LEU A 53 2.49 -0.03 18.12
C LEU A 53 2.21 1.39 17.62
N VAL A 54 3.16 1.97 16.89
CA VAL A 54 3.06 3.33 16.37
C VAL A 54 3.44 3.34 14.90
N ALA A 55 2.54 3.85 14.07
CA ALA A 55 2.86 4.22 12.70
C ALA A 55 3.43 5.65 12.67
N TYR A 56 4.54 5.87 11.98
CA TYR A 56 5.22 7.16 11.85
C TYR A 56 5.41 7.50 10.38
N TRP A 57 5.15 8.76 10.04
CA TRP A 57 5.29 9.28 8.69
C TRP A 57 6.18 10.52 8.67
N THR A 58 7.07 10.61 7.68
CA THR A 58 7.69 11.86 7.25
C THR A 58 7.69 11.96 5.74
N GLU A 59 7.79 13.17 5.18
CA GLU A 59 7.94 13.32 3.73
C GLU A 59 9.18 12.59 3.17
N GLU A 60 10.29 12.57 3.91
CA GLU A 60 11.53 11.93 3.46
C GLU A 60 11.46 10.41 3.46
N HIS A 61 10.68 9.83 4.36
CA HIS A 61 10.75 8.39 4.67
C HIS A 61 9.42 7.65 4.47
N GLY A 62 8.34 8.36 4.18
CA GLY A 62 7.01 7.79 4.08
C GLY A 62 6.56 7.12 5.38
N TRP A 63 5.63 6.17 5.28
CA TRP A 63 5.04 5.48 6.42
C TRP A 63 5.88 4.30 6.90
N ARG A 64 6.19 4.31 8.19
CA ARG A 64 6.88 3.27 8.93
C ARG A 64 6.05 2.85 10.13
N VAL A 65 6.37 1.69 10.68
CA VAL A 65 5.79 1.21 11.92
C VAL A 65 6.88 0.74 12.86
N GLY A 66 6.68 1.01 14.14
CA GLY A 66 7.56 0.56 15.19
C GLY A 66 6.87 0.41 16.51
N VAL A 67 7.56 -0.25 17.43
CA VAL A 67 7.07 -0.48 18.78
C VAL A 67 7.68 0.57 19.68
N ARG A 68 6.85 1.39 20.33
CA ARG A 68 7.33 2.32 21.35
C ARG A 68 7.60 1.52 22.61
N CYS A 69 8.87 1.34 22.97
CA CYS A 69 9.23 0.67 24.22
C CYS A 69 9.05 1.62 25.41
N ALA A 70 9.07 1.09 26.63
CA ALA A 70 8.88 1.84 27.88
C ALA A 70 9.83 3.04 28.06
N THR A 71 10.97 3.06 27.36
CA THR A 71 11.92 4.19 27.36
C THR A 71 11.55 5.32 26.38
N GLY A 72 10.43 5.19 25.66
CA GLY A 72 10.01 6.11 24.60
C GLY A 72 10.74 5.93 23.27
N ARG A 73 11.70 5.00 23.18
CA ARG A 73 12.42 4.68 21.94
C ARG A 73 11.60 3.75 21.06
N PHE A 74 11.72 3.91 19.74
CA PHE A 74 11.10 3.02 18.77
C PHE A 74 12.02 1.83 18.49
N ALA A 75 11.58 0.62 18.83
CA ALA A 75 12.23 -0.63 18.49
C ALA A 75 11.38 -1.34 17.41
N ALA A 76 12.04 -1.84 16.36
CA ALA A 76 11.47 -2.26 15.08
C ALA A 76 10.96 -1.08 14.22
N THR A 77 11.32 -1.07 12.93
CA THR A 77 11.05 0.02 11.98
C THR A 77 10.74 -0.60 10.61
N ALA A 78 9.61 -1.28 10.48
CA ALA A 78 9.22 -1.81 9.17
C ALA A 78 8.65 -0.67 8.32
N GLN A 79 8.97 -0.66 7.02
CA GLN A 79 8.33 0.23 6.07
C GLN A 79 6.93 -0.33 5.76
N LEU A 80 5.87 0.49 5.87
CA LEU A 80 4.51 0.06 5.57
C LEU A 80 4.24 0.06 4.07
N ALA A 81 4.65 1.13 3.38
CA ALA A 81 4.46 1.23 1.93
C ALA A 81 5.59 2.03 1.28
N TYR A 82 5.80 1.81 -0.01
CA TYR A 82 6.78 2.53 -0.80
C TYR A 82 6.26 3.89 -1.27
N GLY A 83 7.09 4.92 -1.13
CA GLY A 83 6.82 6.30 -1.53
C GLY A 83 6.60 7.21 -0.34
N ALA A 84 6.71 8.52 -0.57
CA ALA A 84 6.42 9.54 0.44
C ALA A 84 4.92 9.63 0.73
N LEU A 85 4.07 9.56 -0.30
CA LEU A 85 2.59 9.63 -0.19
C LEU A 85 1.94 8.36 -0.78
N PRO A 86 2.13 7.17 -0.17
CA PRO A 86 1.40 5.98 -0.59
C PRO A 86 -0.11 6.18 -0.43
N LEU A 87 -0.90 5.42 -1.20
CA LEU A 87 -2.36 5.46 -1.08
C LEU A 87 -2.81 5.08 0.34
N PRO A 88 -3.80 5.77 0.93
CA PRO A 88 -4.29 5.49 2.28
C PRO A 88 -4.65 4.02 2.54
N ASP A 89 -5.34 3.36 1.61
CA ASP A 89 -5.74 1.97 1.77
C ASP A 89 -4.53 1.02 1.71
N THR A 90 -3.50 1.33 0.92
CA THR A 90 -2.24 0.56 0.91
C THR A 90 -1.55 0.61 2.28
N VAL A 91 -1.54 1.78 2.94
CA VAL A 91 -0.98 1.91 4.30
C VAL A 91 -1.78 1.06 5.28
N ALA A 92 -3.11 1.07 5.17
CA ALA A 92 -3.99 0.30 6.04
C ALA A 92 -3.84 -1.21 5.87
N ASP A 93 -3.74 -1.69 4.64
CA ASP A 93 -3.51 -3.11 4.33
C ASP A 93 -2.17 -3.58 4.87
N SER A 94 -1.09 -2.84 4.62
CA SER A 94 0.23 -3.20 5.13
C SER A 94 0.33 -3.14 6.65
N LEU A 95 -0.37 -2.20 7.29
CA LEU A 95 -0.42 -2.17 8.75
C LEU A 95 -1.22 -3.35 9.32
N ARG A 96 -2.30 -3.79 8.65
CA ARG A 96 -3.03 -5.00 9.03
C ARG A 96 -2.13 -6.23 9.02
N ASP A 97 -1.28 -6.35 8.01
CA ASP A 97 -0.33 -7.46 7.89
C ASP A 97 0.71 -7.43 9.02
N VAL A 98 1.21 -6.25 9.37
CA VAL A 98 2.13 -6.07 10.51
C VAL A 98 1.48 -6.49 11.81
N ILE A 99 0.24 -6.04 12.07
CA ILE A 99 -0.52 -6.38 13.27
C ILE A 99 -0.69 -7.90 13.43
N ARG A 100 -0.79 -8.65 12.33
CA ARG A 100 -0.98 -10.11 12.32
C ARG A 100 0.28 -10.95 12.55
N GLY A 101 1.42 -10.34 12.86
CA GLY A 101 2.48 -11.05 13.57
C GLY A 101 3.78 -11.32 12.83
N PHE A 102 4.09 -10.65 11.71
CA PHE A 102 5.47 -10.65 11.22
C PHE A 102 5.82 -9.31 10.55
N PRO A 103 6.60 -8.42 11.20
CA PRO A 103 7.30 -7.40 10.46
C PRO A 103 8.36 -8.15 9.63
N ASN A 104 8.06 -8.40 8.36
CA ASN A 104 9.14 -8.61 7.39
C ASN A 104 10.09 -7.44 7.59
N ARG A 105 11.30 -7.71 8.10
CA ARG A 105 12.40 -6.75 8.18
C ARG A 105 12.63 -6.26 6.76
N GLN A 106 11.97 -5.18 6.39
CA GLN A 106 12.27 -4.49 5.15
C GLN A 106 13.45 -3.57 5.44
N ASP A 107 14.45 -3.69 4.59
CA ASP A 107 15.76 -3.07 4.70
C ASP A 107 15.69 -1.61 5.14
N GLY A 108 16.68 -1.25 5.97
CA GLY A 108 16.84 0.08 6.53
C GLY A 108 16.77 1.21 5.49
N ALA A 109 16.29 2.35 5.99
CA ALA A 109 16.31 3.69 5.41
C ALA A 109 16.48 3.80 3.88
N ARG A 110 15.39 3.58 3.13
CA ARG A 110 15.21 4.27 1.85
C ARG A 110 14.66 5.67 2.12
N TYR A 111 15.45 6.69 1.78
CA TYR A 111 14.94 8.05 1.60
C TYR A 111 14.16 8.07 0.28
N PHE A 112 12.90 8.49 0.31
CA PHE A 112 12.08 8.66 -0.90
C PHE A 112 12.28 10.02 -1.54
N ARG A 113 12.53 11.04 -0.73
CA ARG A 113 12.94 12.38 -1.16
C ARG A 113 13.77 13.04 -0.06
N ARG A 114 14.53 14.07 -0.44
CA ARG A 114 15.08 15.01 0.52
C ARG A 114 14.03 16.09 0.80
N ALA A 115 13.95 16.54 2.05
CA ALA A 115 13.08 17.65 2.39
C ALA A 115 13.43 18.88 1.52
N GLY A 116 12.41 19.45 0.86
CA GLY A 116 12.54 20.60 -0.04
C GLY A 116 12.77 20.28 -1.53
N ASP A 117 13.00 19.02 -1.93
CA ASP A 117 13.13 18.65 -3.36
C ASP A 117 11.76 18.57 -4.04
N ASP A 118 11.59 19.18 -5.23
CA ASP A 118 10.33 19.17 -6.01
C ASP A 118 9.09 19.60 -5.20
N GLU A 119 9.25 20.65 -4.41
CA GLU A 119 8.28 21.12 -3.44
C GLU A 119 6.91 21.47 -4.05
N GLU A 120 6.88 22.03 -5.26
CA GLU A 120 5.63 22.35 -5.96
C GLU A 120 4.86 21.08 -6.37
N ALA A 121 5.57 20.06 -6.86
CA ALA A 121 4.95 18.78 -7.24
C ALA A 121 4.41 18.05 -6.00
N PHE A 122 5.18 18.03 -4.91
CA PHE A 122 4.75 17.42 -3.66
C PHE A 122 3.58 18.17 -3.01
N ALA A 123 3.60 19.50 -3.06
CA ALA A 123 2.48 20.34 -2.62
C ALA A 123 1.20 20.01 -3.40
N ALA A 124 1.29 19.82 -4.72
CA ALA A 124 0.16 19.44 -5.55
C ALA A 124 -0.37 18.04 -5.22
N GLU A 125 0.52 17.07 -4.93
CA GLU A 125 0.12 15.74 -4.47
C GLU A 125 -0.61 15.77 -3.12
N LEU A 126 -0.15 16.62 -2.19
CA LEU A 126 -0.83 16.84 -0.91
C LEU A 126 -2.19 17.54 -1.08
N ASP A 127 -2.27 18.56 -1.95
CA ASP A 127 -3.49 19.33 -2.16
C ASP A 127 -4.62 18.46 -2.74
N ALA A 128 -4.30 17.42 -3.51
CA ALA A 128 -5.28 16.45 -4.01
C ALA A 128 -6.07 15.72 -2.89
N TYR A 129 -5.57 15.69 -1.64
CA TYR A 129 -6.32 15.14 -0.51
C TYR A 129 -7.24 16.16 0.17
N ARG A 130 -6.96 17.46 0.00
CA ARG A 130 -7.83 18.55 0.47
C ARG A 130 -8.91 18.87 -0.56
N ASN A 131 -8.49 18.94 -1.82
CA ASN A 131 -9.30 19.23 -2.99
C ASN A 131 -9.18 18.03 -3.96
N PRO A 132 -9.92 16.94 -3.71
CA PRO A 132 -9.91 15.80 -4.62
C PRO A 132 -10.26 16.30 -6.02
N PRO A 133 -9.45 15.98 -7.06
CA PRO A 133 -9.77 16.38 -8.41
C PRO A 133 -11.18 15.87 -8.75
N PRO A 134 -11.96 16.63 -9.55
CA PRO A 134 -13.24 16.14 -10.01
C PRO A 134 -13.03 14.77 -10.66
N PRO A 135 -14.01 13.85 -10.53
CA PRO A 135 -13.93 12.56 -11.19
C PRO A 135 -13.49 12.77 -12.62
N PRO A 136 -12.48 12.03 -13.13
CA PRO A 136 -12.21 12.06 -14.54
C PRO A 136 -13.52 11.75 -15.25
N GLU A 137 -13.89 12.59 -16.22
CA GLU A 137 -15.07 12.37 -17.04
C GLU A 137 -15.03 10.91 -17.48
N ALA A 138 -16.08 10.16 -17.10
CA ALA A 138 -16.10 8.73 -17.35
C ALA A 138 -15.77 8.53 -18.83
N PRO A 139 -14.75 7.72 -19.17
CA PRO A 139 -14.45 7.47 -20.57
C PRO A 139 -15.75 7.07 -21.26
N ALA A 140 -16.07 7.73 -22.36
CA ALA A 140 -17.23 7.42 -23.16
C ALA A 140 -17.07 5.99 -23.71
N GLY A 141 -17.56 5.01 -22.95
CA GLY A 141 -17.43 3.60 -23.25
C GLY A 141 -17.85 2.76 -22.03
N PRO A 142 -18.33 1.52 -22.25
CA PRO A 142 -18.52 0.59 -21.15
C PRO A 142 -17.20 0.43 -20.36
N PRO A 143 -17.24 0.00 -19.09
CA PRO A 143 -16.04 -0.35 -18.33
C PRO A 143 -15.34 -1.53 -19.02
N GLY A 144 -14.57 -1.24 -20.07
CA GLY A 144 -13.63 -2.16 -20.66
C GLY A 144 -12.48 -2.28 -19.67
N THR A 145 -12.15 -3.53 -19.32
CA THR A 145 -10.94 -3.84 -18.57
C THR A 145 -9.76 -3.16 -19.28
N ASP A 146 -8.89 -2.49 -18.54
CA ASP A 146 -7.66 -1.96 -19.13
C ASP A 146 -6.93 -3.15 -19.79
N PRO A 147 -6.54 -3.09 -21.07
CA PRO A 147 -5.94 -4.23 -21.76
C PRO A 147 -4.66 -4.73 -21.08
N ARG A 148 -4.02 -3.89 -20.24
CA ARG A 148 -2.87 -4.29 -19.41
C ARG A 148 -3.26 -5.12 -18.20
N ILE A 149 -4.47 -4.93 -17.67
CA ILE A 149 -5.04 -5.77 -16.61
C ILE A 149 -5.45 -7.11 -17.20
N ASP A 150 -6.11 -7.13 -18.37
CA ASP A 150 -6.38 -8.38 -19.09
C ASP A 150 -5.07 -9.15 -19.38
N HIS A 151 -4.01 -8.43 -19.76
CA HIS A 151 -2.70 -9.03 -19.98
C HIS A 151 -2.06 -9.56 -18.69
N LEU A 152 -2.21 -8.86 -17.56
CA LEU A 152 -1.73 -9.35 -16.27
C LEU A 152 -2.48 -10.62 -15.83
N GLU A 153 -3.79 -10.67 -16.04
CA GLU A 153 -4.61 -11.86 -15.76
C GLU A 153 -4.16 -13.04 -16.63
N GLN A 154 -3.91 -12.82 -17.93
CA GLN A 154 -3.35 -13.85 -18.82
C GLN A 154 -1.98 -14.37 -18.35
N LEU A 155 -1.11 -13.49 -17.86
CA LEU A 155 0.19 -13.89 -17.33
C LEU A 155 0.05 -14.75 -16.05
N LEU A 156 -0.91 -14.40 -15.19
CA LEU A 156 -1.20 -15.17 -13.97
C LEU A 156 -1.79 -16.54 -14.28
N ASP A 157 -2.72 -16.62 -15.23
CA ASP A 157 -3.30 -17.89 -15.70
C ASP A 157 -2.21 -18.78 -16.33
N SER A 158 -1.33 -18.20 -17.15
CA SER A 158 -0.21 -18.93 -17.74
C SER A 158 0.75 -19.49 -16.68
N LEU A 159 1.08 -18.70 -15.65
CA LEU A 159 1.91 -19.15 -14.53
C LEU A 159 1.24 -20.29 -13.75
N LEU A 160 -0.07 -20.18 -13.51
CA LEU A 160 -0.84 -21.22 -12.82
C LEU A 160 -0.86 -22.53 -13.62
N ASP A 161 -0.99 -22.46 -14.95
CA ASP A 161 -0.94 -23.63 -15.83
C ASP A 161 0.44 -24.30 -15.80
N ILE A 162 1.53 -23.53 -15.85
CA ILE A 162 2.91 -24.07 -15.74
C ILE A 162 3.08 -24.79 -14.40
N TYR A 163 2.65 -24.16 -13.31
CA TYR A 163 2.77 -24.72 -11.98
C TYR A 163 1.92 -25.98 -11.80
N THR A 164 0.69 -25.96 -12.31
CA THR A 164 -0.22 -27.11 -12.24
C THR A 164 0.35 -28.29 -13.01
N ARG A 165 0.88 -28.06 -14.22
CA ARG A 165 1.56 -29.08 -15.03
C ARG A 165 2.76 -29.70 -14.29
N ALA A 166 3.56 -28.86 -13.63
CA ALA A 166 4.71 -29.29 -12.85
C ALA A 166 4.31 -30.12 -11.61
N ALA A 167 3.18 -29.78 -11.00
CA ALA A 167 2.70 -30.39 -9.76
C ALA A 167 1.81 -31.64 -9.99
N SER A 168 1.18 -31.76 -11.17
CA SER A 168 0.28 -32.86 -11.48
C SER A 168 1.03 -34.16 -11.76
N GLY A 169 1.26 -34.94 -10.70
CA GLY A 169 1.15 -36.41 -10.53
C GLY A 169 1.60 -37.41 -11.61
N GLY A 170 2.23 -37.00 -12.69
CA GLY A 170 2.84 -37.90 -13.68
C GLY A 170 4.08 -38.61 -13.12
N PRO A 171 4.73 -39.49 -13.91
CA PRO A 171 6.05 -39.99 -13.55
C PRO A 171 6.99 -38.81 -13.25
N LEU A 172 7.88 -38.98 -12.28
CA LEU A 172 8.84 -37.96 -11.87
C LEU A 172 9.49 -37.31 -13.11
N PRO A 173 9.43 -35.98 -13.25
CA PRO A 173 9.98 -35.29 -14.42
C PRO A 173 11.48 -35.57 -14.51
N THR A 174 12.00 -35.62 -15.73
CA THR A 174 13.45 -35.74 -15.89
C THR A 174 14.14 -34.48 -15.38
N PRO A 175 15.43 -34.53 -15.02
CA PRO A 175 16.17 -33.34 -14.60
C PRO A 175 16.13 -32.19 -15.61
N ASP A 176 16.06 -32.51 -16.90
CA ASP A 176 15.97 -31.51 -17.97
C ASP A 176 14.57 -30.88 -18.05
N ASP A 177 13.51 -31.68 -17.91
CA ASP A 177 12.12 -31.17 -17.83
C ASP A 177 11.93 -30.26 -16.61
N ALA A 178 12.51 -30.63 -15.47
CA ALA A 178 12.46 -29.83 -14.24
C ALA A 178 13.19 -28.50 -14.38
N ARG A 179 14.35 -28.49 -15.06
CA ARG A 179 15.11 -27.25 -15.36
C ARG A 179 14.34 -26.35 -16.31
N GLN A 180 13.81 -26.91 -17.39
CA GLN A 180 13.01 -26.16 -18.36
C GLN A 180 11.78 -25.52 -17.69
N THR A 181 11.07 -26.29 -16.85
CA THR A 181 9.91 -25.78 -16.08
C THR A 181 10.31 -24.65 -15.14
N ALA A 182 11.46 -24.78 -14.45
CA ALA A 182 11.95 -23.73 -13.56
C ALA A 182 12.35 -22.45 -14.31
N ASP A 183 12.86 -22.57 -15.54
CA ASP A 183 13.18 -21.43 -16.40
C ASP A 183 11.90 -20.75 -16.92
N GLU A 184 10.88 -21.53 -17.31
CA GLU A 184 9.54 -21.03 -17.70
C GLU A 184 8.89 -20.23 -16.56
N ILE A 185 8.93 -20.75 -15.33
CA ILE A 185 8.41 -20.04 -14.13
C ILE A 185 9.17 -18.73 -13.89
N ARG A 186 10.51 -18.75 -13.99
CA ARG A 186 11.33 -17.54 -13.80
C ARG A 186 11.01 -16.47 -14.85
N ALA A 187 10.80 -16.86 -16.11
CA ALA A 187 10.42 -15.94 -17.17
C ALA A 187 9.04 -15.31 -16.91
N ALA A 188 8.02 -16.13 -16.60
CA ALA A 188 6.67 -15.64 -16.31
C ALA A 188 6.64 -14.66 -15.13
N LEU A 189 7.39 -14.94 -14.07
CA LEU A 189 7.51 -14.03 -12.92
C LEU A 189 8.19 -12.70 -13.27
N ALA A 190 9.18 -12.71 -14.16
CA ALA A 190 9.84 -11.50 -14.63
C ALA A 190 8.89 -10.62 -15.46
N ASP A 191 8.06 -11.22 -16.30
CA ASP A 191 7.05 -10.52 -17.11
C ASP A 191 5.96 -9.90 -16.23
N ILE A 192 5.46 -10.65 -15.24
CA ILE A 192 4.52 -10.14 -14.23
C ILE A 192 5.12 -8.95 -13.47
N HIS A 193 6.39 -9.07 -13.06
CA HIS A 193 7.07 -7.99 -12.34
C HIS A 193 7.19 -6.72 -13.20
N THR A 194 7.56 -6.89 -14.47
CA THR A 194 7.67 -5.79 -15.44
C THR A 194 6.32 -5.11 -15.66
N MET A 195 5.25 -5.89 -15.87
CA MET A 195 3.90 -5.36 -16.08
C MET A 195 3.39 -4.63 -14.84
N ARG A 196 3.64 -5.18 -13.64
CA ARG A 196 3.29 -4.53 -12.37
C ARG A 196 4.00 -3.19 -12.20
N GLU A 197 5.27 -3.09 -12.56
CA GLU A 197 6.04 -1.85 -12.47
C GLU A 197 5.55 -0.81 -13.50
N GLN A 198 5.15 -1.24 -14.71
CA GLN A 198 4.50 -0.38 -15.70
C GLN A 198 3.16 0.18 -15.20
N LEU A 199 2.28 -0.69 -14.68
CA LEU A 199 1.01 -0.29 -14.06
C LEU A 199 1.24 0.66 -12.88
N ARG A 200 2.28 0.39 -12.08
CA ARG A 200 2.67 1.26 -10.98
C ARG A 200 3.10 2.64 -11.48
N ARG A 201 3.82 2.77 -12.59
CA ARG A 201 4.29 4.07 -13.09
C ARG A 201 3.19 4.92 -13.73
N ASP A 202 2.08 4.32 -14.12
CA ASP A 202 0.96 5.03 -14.74
C ASP A 202 0.12 5.81 -13.71
N ARG A 203 0.27 7.14 -13.72
CA ARG A 203 -0.49 8.06 -12.85
C ARG A 203 -2.00 8.06 -13.15
N THR A 204 -2.40 7.76 -14.38
CA THR A 204 -3.80 7.81 -14.85
C THR A 204 -4.60 6.63 -14.30
N LEU A 205 -3.99 5.44 -14.33
CA LEU A 205 -4.55 4.23 -13.72
C LEU A 205 -4.69 4.36 -12.21
N ARG A 206 -3.66 4.88 -11.53
CA ARG A 206 -3.72 5.15 -10.08
C ARG A 206 -4.87 6.09 -9.72
N ALA A 207 -5.05 7.18 -10.47
CA ALA A 207 -6.16 8.11 -10.24
C ALA A 207 -7.53 7.44 -10.48
N ARG A 208 -7.67 6.63 -11.54
CA ARG A 208 -8.90 5.88 -11.83
C ARG A 208 -9.25 4.84 -10.76
N TYR A 209 -8.28 4.07 -10.28
CA TYR A 209 -8.52 3.04 -9.27
C TYR A 209 -8.69 3.61 -7.86
N ALA A 210 -7.91 4.64 -7.48
CA ALA A 210 -8.12 5.37 -6.23
C ALA A 210 -9.52 6.00 -6.18
N TRP A 211 -10.02 6.52 -7.31
CA TRP A 211 -11.39 7.00 -7.42
C TRP A 211 -12.42 5.87 -7.32
N ALA A 212 -12.23 4.74 -8.03
CA ALA A 212 -13.15 3.61 -8.00
C ALA A 212 -13.27 2.97 -6.60
N ASP A 213 -12.17 2.94 -5.83
CA ASP A 213 -12.14 2.40 -4.47
C ASP A 213 -12.72 3.39 -3.45
N GLY A 214 -12.42 4.69 -3.58
CA GLY A 214 -13.10 5.75 -2.82
C GLY A 214 -14.62 5.77 -3.06
N HIS A 215 -15.05 5.57 -4.30
CA HIS A 215 -16.48 5.55 -4.66
C HIS A 215 -17.19 4.27 -4.19
N ARG A 216 -16.51 3.11 -4.20
CA ARG A 216 -17.05 1.87 -3.61
C ARG A 216 -17.14 1.97 -2.09
N ALA A 217 -16.17 2.61 -1.43
CA ALA A 217 -16.21 2.87 0.00
C ALA A 217 -17.36 3.85 0.37
N GLY A 218 -17.53 4.93 -0.38
CA GLY A 218 -18.59 5.92 -0.17
C GLY A 218 -20.01 5.33 -0.33
N ARG A 219 -20.23 4.47 -1.34
CA ARG A 219 -21.53 3.80 -1.54
C ARG A 219 -21.88 2.83 -0.40
N ARG A 220 -20.90 2.09 0.14
CA ARG A 220 -21.14 1.18 1.28
C ARG A 220 -21.40 1.96 2.57
N ALA A 221 -20.70 3.08 2.79
CA ALA A 221 -20.92 3.95 3.93
C ALA A 221 -22.29 4.64 3.89
N ALA A 222 -22.74 5.08 2.70
CA ALA A 222 -24.07 5.66 2.50
C ALA A 222 -25.20 4.64 2.72
N HIS A 223 -24.98 3.37 2.37
CA HIS A 223 -25.94 2.29 2.57
C HIS A 223 -26.11 1.94 4.07
N ARG A 224 -25.01 1.91 4.85
CA ARG A 224 -25.07 1.65 6.31
C ARG A 224 -25.69 2.77 7.14
N ARG A 225 -25.80 3.99 6.60
CA ARG A 225 -26.48 5.12 7.27
C ARG A 225 -27.98 5.18 7.03
N ARG A 226 -28.50 4.32 6.13
CA ARG A 226 -29.93 4.25 5.77
C ARG A 226 -30.65 3.03 6.35
N ASN A 227 -29.92 2.12 6.97
CA ASN A 227 -30.43 0.98 7.74
C ASN A 227 -30.03 1.17 9.21
#